data_AF-A0AAP9ZCV9-F1
#
_entry.id   AF-A0AAP9ZCV9-F1
#
_cell.length_a   1.000
_cell.length_b   1.000
_cell.length_c   1.000
_cell.angle_alpha   90.00
_cell.angle_beta   90.00
_cell.angle_gamma   90.00
#
_symmetry.space_group_name_H-M   'P 1'
#
loop_
_entity.id
_entity.type
_entity.pdbx_description
1 polymer ?
#
loop_
_entity_poly.entity_id
_entity_poly.type
_entity_poly.pdbx_seq_one_letter_code
_entity_poly.pdbx_strand_id
1 'polypeptide(L)'
;MIRSAAATSCFLGALLLLGSAAVHAEADTVPGNLPALNAASDHASVVGVSSGGYMAAQLAVAWPERFSGVGVLAAGPWSCAQGELSLALNQCMSIRRGLPSLDELDRRRERYESLEQVGERDALSQLRAYVWHGAEDDTVSPELGSLLAEQWQRWLASSEQLRFVRSEHTGHGWPIKLPKQASASPQTLGDCRQGGDSHVLACDEDVAGDMLSWLYPEREANASEGEVIAFDQSEFAVKGLADVGYLFIPEVCEAGGCPVTIALHGCQMSVDVIGDTFVRHSGLNRWAADHGQVVLYPQAESSMANPQGCWDWWGFAESTWQLNPLHDTRDGTQARALMAMLEHLQSTP
;
A
#
# COMPACT_ATOMS: atom_id res chain seq x y z
N MET A 1 72.38 65.75 8.61
CA MET A 1 71.02 65.86 8.05
C MET A 1 70.94 64.86 6.91
N ILE A 2 70.19 63.76 6.88
CA ILE A 2 69.06 63.20 7.62
C ILE A 2 69.27 61.66 7.57
N ARG A 3 68.95 60.90 8.63
CA ARG A 3 68.86 59.42 8.56
C ARG A 3 67.58 58.93 9.24
N SER A 4 66.89 58.06 8.50
CA SER A 4 65.64 57.36 8.80
C SER A 4 65.58 56.68 10.17
N ALA A 5 64.37 56.65 10.74
CA ALA A 5 63.96 55.75 11.80
C ALA A 5 62.62 55.08 11.43
N ALA A 6 62.53 53.79 11.77
CA ALA A 6 61.44 52.86 11.52
C ALA A 6 60.26 53.04 12.48
N ALA A 7 59.08 52.53 12.10
CA ALA A 7 57.98 52.27 13.02
C ALA A 7 57.32 50.92 12.70
N THR A 8 57.23 50.11 13.74
CA THR A 8 56.80 48.71 13.81
C THR A 8 55.27 48.63 13.96
N SER A 9 54.61 47.70 13.26
CA SER A 9 53.15 47.51 13.31
C SER A 9 52.78 46.32 14.21
N CYS A 10 51.90 46.54 15.19
CA CYS A 10 51.36 45.52 16.09
C CYS A 10 50.16 44.79 15.45
N PHE A 11 50.19 43.45 15.48
CA PHE A 11 49.05 42.57 15.16
C PHE A 11 48.28 42.22 16.45
N LEU A 12 46.96 42.48 16.47
CA LEU A 12 46.03 41.89 17.45
C LEU A 12 45.45 40.59 16.86
N GLY A 13 45.63 39.48 17.57
CA GLY A 13 45.05 38.18 17.23
C GLY A 13 43.63 38.01 17.80
N ALA A 14 42.72 37.50 16.97
CA ALA A 14 41.38 37.07 17.39
C ALA A 14 41.38 35.53 17.55
N LEU A 15 41.02 35.04 18.74
CA LEU A 15 40.77 33.62 19.01
C LEU A 15 39.39 33.22 18.46
N LEU A 16 39.36 32.26 17.54
CA LEU A 16 38.15 31.56 17.11
C LEU A 16 37.94 30.34 18.01
N LEU A 17 36.86 30.34 18.79
CA LEU A 17 36.35 29.18 19.54
C LEU A 17 35.56 28.30 18.55
N LEU A 18 36.12 27.16 18.18
CA LEU A 18 35.43 26.10 17.45
C LEU A 18 34.57 25.30 18.45
N GLY A 19 33.26 25.54 18.44
CA GLY A 19 32.29 24.69 19.12
C GLY A 19 32.08 23.41 18.34
N SER A 20 32.42 22.26 18.93
CA SER A 20 32.13 20.95 18.37
C SER A 20 30.62 20.70 18.40
N ALA A 21 29.97 20.70 17.24
CA ALA A 21 28.63 20.14 17.09
C ALA A 21 28.74 18.61 17.23
N ALA A 22 28.24 18.08 18.34
CA ALA A 22 28.04 16.66 18.49
C ALA A 22 26.91 16.23 17.54
N VAL A 23 27.30 15.58 16.44
CA VAL A 23 26.38 14.81 15.60
C VAL A 23 25.81 13.71 16.49
N HIS A 24 24.53 13.81 16.85
CA HIS A 24 23.81 12.66 17.40
C HIS A 24 23.66 11.68 16.24
N ALA A 25 24.42 10.58 16.29
CA ALA A 25 24.07 9.42 15.49
C ALA A 25 22.73 8.91 16.02
N GLU A 26 21.69 8.93 15.19
CA GLU A 26 20.52 8.09 15.42
C GLU A 26 21.06 6.66 15.49
N ALA A 27 20.84 6.00 16.63
CA ALA A 27 21.17 4.59 16.75
C ALA A 27 20.27 3.83 15.76
N ASP A 28 20.87 2.95 14.96
CA ASP A 28 20.15 1.92 14.21
C ASP A 28 19.42 1.03 15.23
N THR A 29 18.23 1.45 15.66
CA THR A 29 17.37 0.65 16.52
C THR A 29 16.79 -0.45 15.64
N VAL A 30 17.20 -1.69 15.89
CA VAL A 30 16.53 -2.86 15.33
C VAL A 30 15.04 -2.71 15.61
N PRO A 31 14.17 -2.76 14.58
CA PRO A 31 12.73 -2.66 14.77
C PRO A 31 12.24 -3.68 15.80
N GLY A 32 11.31 -3.28 16.66
CA GLY A 32 10.65 -4.21 17.58
C GLY A 32 9.67 -5.11 16.82
N ASN A 33 9.13 -6.14 17.49
CA ASN A 33 8.07 -6.96 16.89
C ASN A 33 6.83 -6.12 16.55
N LEU A 34 6.00 -6.64 15.64
CA LEU A 34 4.65 -6.09 15.44
C LEU A 34 3.92 -6.09 16.79
N PRO A 35 3.30 -4.99 17.24
CA PRO A 35 2.57 -4.99 18.50
C PRO A 35 1.20 -5.67 18.34
N ALA A 36 0.75 -6.37 19.37
CA ALA A 36 -0.65 -6.74 19.53
C ALA A 36 -1.41 -5.54 20.13
N LEU A 37 -2.47 -5.07 19.46
CA LEU A 37 -3.17 -3.83 19.81
C LEU A 37 -4.59 -4.05 20.34
N ASN A 38 -5.06 -5.30 20.41
CA ASN A 38 -6.48 -5.60 20.60
C ASN A 38 -7.35 -4.79 19.60
N ALA A 39 -6.88 -4.70 18.35
CA ALA A 39 -7.60 -4.03 17.28
C ALA A 39 -8.94 -4.72 17.00
N ALA A 40 -9.93 -4.00 16.46
CA ALA A 40 -11.24 -4.57 16.15
C ALA A 40 -11.11 -5.75 15.18
N SER A 41 -11.71 -6.89 15.55
CA SER A 41 -11.62 -8.15 14.79
C SER A 41 -12.53 -8.18 13.57
N ASP A 42 -13.64 -7.45 13.64
CA ASP A 42 -14.62 -7.23 12.59
C ASP A 42 -14.40 -5.83 12.00
N HIS A 43 -14.48 -5.68 10.67
CA HIS A 43 -14.42 -4.39 9.96
C HIS A 43 -13.04 -3.81 9.60
N ALA A 44 -12.04 -4.66 9.34
CA ALA A 44 -10.81 -4.20 8.68
C ALA A 44 -11.08 -3.73 7.24
N SER A 45 -10.16 -2.98 6.64
CA SER A 45 -10.13 -2.78 5.19
C SER A 45 -8.77 -3.15 4.62
N VAL A 46 -8.74 -3.44 3.33
CA VAL A 46 -7.51 -3.64 2.58
C VAL A 46 -7.53 -2.74 1.36
N VAL A 47 -6.45 -1.99 1.17
CA VAL A 47 -6.31 -1.04 0.06
C VAL A 47 -4.96 -1.21 -0.59
N GLY A 48 -4.87 -0.98 -1.89
CA GLY A 48 -3.58 -1.03 -2.56
C GLY A 48 -3.60 -0.49 -3.98
N VAL A 49 -2.39 -0.31 -4.51
CA VAL A 49 -2.16 0.19 -5.87
C VAL A 49 -1.33 -0.78 -6.69
N SER A 50 -1.60 -0.88 -7.99
CA SER A 50 -0.82 -1.73 -8.90
C SER A 50 -0.80 -3.20 -8.42
N SER A 51 0.36 -3.83 -8.25
CA SER A 51 0.45 -5.16 -7.64
C SER A 51 -0.18 -5.24 -6.24
N GLY A 52 -0.11 -4.16 -5.46
CA GLY A 52 -0.77 -4.06 -4.16
C GLY A 52 -2.30 -3.99 -4.29
N GLY A 53 -2.81 -3.42 -5.38
CA GLY A 53 -4.23 -3.43 -5.72
C GLY A 53 -4.73 -4.83 -6.08
N TYR A 54 -3.93 -5.57 -6.87
CA TYR A 54 -4.20 -7.00 -7.12
C TYR A 54 -4.21 -7.81 -5.82
N MET A 55 -3.20 -7.63 -4.96
CA MET A 55 -3.13 -8.31 -3.66
C MET A 55 -4.29 -7.90 -2.73
N ALA A 56 -4.71 -6.64 -2.73
CA ALA A 56 -5.87 -6.18 -1.97
C ALA A 56 -7.15 -6.91 -2.39
N ALA A 57 -7.37 -7.07 -3.70
CA ALA A 57 -8.48 -7.87 -4.21
C ALA A 57 -8.34 -9.35 -3.83
N GLN A 58 -7.13 -9.92 -3.87
CA GLN A 58 -6.87 -11.30 -3.45
C GLN A 58 -7.23 -11.52 -1.98
N LEU A 59 -6.80 -10.64 -1.07
CA LEU A 59 -7.14 -10.73 0.34
C LEU A 59 -8.66 -10.59 0.57
N ALA A 60 -9.30 -9.62 -0.08
CA ALA A 60 -10.74 -9.39 0.07
C ALA A 60 -11.59 -10.54 -0.48
N VAL A 61 -11.14 -11.24 -1.53
CA VAL A 61 -11.83 -12.43 -2.06
C VAL A 61 -11.54 -13.67 -1.21
N ALA A 62 -10.32 -13.82 -0.70
CA ALA A 62 -9.92 -14.97 0.10
C ALA A 62 -10.51 -14.94 1.52
N TRP A 63 -10.66 -13.77 2.14
CA TRP A 63 -11.23 -13.58 3.48
C TRP A 63 -12.25 -12.42 3.55
N PRO A 64 -13.31 -12.41 2.73
CA PRO A 64 -14.31 -11.34 2.75
C PRO A 64 -14.90 -11.13 4.15
N GLU A 65 -15.02 -12.18 4.96
CA GLU A 65 -15.51 -12.12 6.34
C GLU A 65 -14.64 -11.28 7.30
N ARG A 66 -13.40 -10.97 6.91
CA ARG A 66 -12.46 -10.17 7.72
C ARG A 66 -12.49 -8.68 7.38
N PHE A 67 -13.11 -8.31 6.26
CA PHE A 67 -13.10 -6.94 5.76
C PHE A 67 -14.52 -6.35 5.74
N SER A 68 -14.62 -5.03 5.93
CA SER A 68 -15.82 -4.25 5.60
C SER A 68 -15.71 -3.57 4.23
N GLY A 69 -14.49 -3.45 3.71
CA GLY A 69 -14.29 -2.85 2.40
C GLY A 69 -12.90 -3.03 1.82
N VAL A 70 -12.81 -2.79 0.52
CA VAL A 70 -11.62 -2.97 -0.30
C VAL A 70 -11.41 -1.78 -1.22
N GLY A 71 -10.16 -1.32 -1.31
CA GLY A 71 -9.73 -0.26 -2.21
C GLY A 71 -8.73 -0.79 -3.24
N VAL A 72 -9.04 -0.67 -4.53
CA VAL A 72 -8.17 -1.16 -5.61
C VAL A 72 -7.87 -0.03 -6.59
N LEU A 73 -6.61 0.39 -6.62
CA LEU A 73 -6.12 1.49 -7.45
C LEU A 73 -5.22 0.96 -8.57
N ALA A 74 -5.39 1.44 -9.79
CA ALA A 74 -4.51 1.19 -10.94
C ALA A 74 -4.16 -0.31 -11.13
N ALA A 75 -5.18 -1.17 -11.05
CA ALA A 75 -5.05 -2.62 -11.14
C ALA A 75 -6.21 -3.20 -11.99
N GLY A 76 -6.36 -4.52 -11.99
CA GLY A 76 -7.36 -5.21 -12.80
C GLY A 76 -8.07 -6.33 -12.06
N PRO A 77 -8.85 -7.17 -12.77
CA PRO A 77 -9.67 -8.21 -12.17
C PRO A 77 -8.89 -9.16 -11.26
N TRP A 78 -9.51 -9.59 -10.15
CA TRP A 78 -8.98 -10.65 -9.30
C TRP A 78 -8.73 -11.91 -10.14
N SER A 79 -7.64 -12.62 -9.83
CA SER A 79 -7.17 -13.81 -10.55
C SER A 79 -6.85 -13.57 -12.04
N CYS A 80 -6.70 -12.32 -12.51
CA CYS A 80 -6.44 -12.07 -13.93
C CYS A 80 -5.25 -12.86 -14.49
N ALA A 81 -4.12 -12.90 -13.76
CA ALA A 81 -2.92 -13.59 -14.23
C ALA A 81 -3.00 -15.12 -14.11
N GLN A 82 -3.94 -15.65 -13.33
CA GLN A 82 -4.15 -17.09 -13.11
C GLN A 82 -2.88 -17.89 -12.75
N GLY A 83 -1.89 -17.25 -12.13
CA GLY A 83 -0.60 -17.88 -11.80
C GLY A 83 0.41 -17.93 -12.97
N GLU A 84 0.21 -17.14 -14.03
CA GLU A 84 1.07 -17.10 -15.21
C GLU A 84 1.62 -15.71 -15.48
N LEU A 85 2.95 -15.57 -15.45
CA LEU A 85 3.65 -14.32 -15.79
C LEU A 85 3.30 -13.82 -17.21
N SER A 86 3.07 -14.72 -18.17
CA SER A 86 2.69 -14.31 -19.52
C SER A 86 1.32 -13.64 -19.56
N LEU A 87 0.35 -14.09 -18.75
CA LEU A 87 -0.96 -13.46 -18.64
C LEU A 87 -0.84 -12.16 -17.85
N ALA A 88 -0.07 -12.16 -16.76
CA ALA A 88 0.23 -10.94 -15.99
C ALA A 88 0.68 -9.79 -16.91
N LEU A 89 1.74 -10.00 -17.70
CA LEU A 89 2.31 -8.95 -18.54
C LEU A 89 1.45 -8.61 -19.76
N ASN A 90 0.84 -9.60 -20.41
CA ASN A 90 0.23 -9.41 -21.74
C ASN A 90 -1.29 -9.38 -21.74
N GLN A 91 -1.96 -9.75 -20.66
CA GLN A 91 -3.42 -9.68 -20.51
C GLN A 91 -3.82 -8.73 -19.38
N CYS A 92 -3.09 -8.74 -18.28
CA CYS A 92 -3.42 -8.02 -17.04
C CYS A 92 -2.64 -6.73 -16.84
N MET A 93 -1.81 -6.35 -17.79
CA MET A 93 -1.17 -5.03 -17.83
C MET A 93 -1.48 -4.36 -19.16
N SER A 94 -0.97 -4.94 -20.26
CA SER A 94 -1.03 -4.27 -21.56
C SER A 94 -2.16 -4.72 -22.49
N ILE A 95 -3.06 -5.62 -22.05
CA ILE A 95 -4.18 -6.20 -22.84
C ILE A 95 -3.83 -6.71 -24.26
N ARG A 96 -2.56 -7.04 -24.53
CA ARG A 96 -2.06 -7.56 -25.83
C ARG A 96 -2.68 -8.92 -26.19
N ARG A 97 -3.14 -9.68 -25.20
CA ARG A 97 -3.91 -10.93 -25.34
C ARG A 97 -5.44 -10.72 -25.26
N GLY A 98 -5.90 -9.48 -25.38
CA GLY A 98 -7.29 -9.10 -25.13
C GLY A 98 -7.61 -8.98 -23.65
N LEU A 99 -8.85 -8.64 -23.34
CA LEU A 99 -9.35 -8.57 -21.96
C LEU A 99 -9.54 -9.98 -21.37
N PRO A 100 -9.28 -10.18 -20.07
CA PRO A 100 -9.62 -11.44 -19.40
C PRO A 100 -11.14 -11.67 -19.38
N SER A 101 -11.57 -12.94 -19.39
CA SER A 101 -12.99 -13.29 -19.34
C SER A 101 -13.50 -13.31 -17.89
N LEU A 102 -14.42 -12.41 -17.53
CA LEU A 102 -15.02 -12.43 -16.20
C LEU A 102 -15.75 -13.74 -15.89
N ASP A 103 -16.42 -14.35 -16.87
CA ASP A 103 -17.09 -15.64 -16.68
C ASP A 103 -16.11 -16.78 -16.37
N GLU A 104 -14.88 -16.71 -16.89
CA GLU A 104 -13.82 -17.68 -16.56
C GLU A 104 -13.31 -17.47 -15.13
N LEU A 105 -13.11 -16.21 -14.72
CA LEU A 105 -12.69 -15.84 -13.37
C LEU A 105 -13.79 -16.17 -12.33
N ASP A 106 -15.06 -15.96 -12.66
CA ASP A 106 -16.22 -16.32 -11.83
C ASP A 106 -16.27 -17.85 -11.62
N ARG A 107 -16.12 -18.64 -12.69
CA ARG A 107 -16.02 -20.11 -12.59
C ARG A 107 -14.82 -20.55 -11.76
N ARG A 108 -13.71 -19.81 -11.79
CA ARG A 108 -12.54 -20.10 -10.95
C ARG A 108 -12.82 -19.83 -9.49
N ARG A 109 -13.45 -18.69 -9.17
CA ARG A 109 -13.92 -18.37 -7.83
C ARG A 109 -14.88 -19.43 -7.29
N GLU A 110 -15.83 -19.90 -8.09
CA GLU A 110 -16.75 -20.99 -7.72
C GLU A 110 -16.03 -22.28 -7.30
N ARG A 111 -15.00 -22.66 -8.04
CA ARG A 111 -14.19 -23.83 -7.72
C ARG A 111 -13.44 -23.62 -6.40
N TYR A 112 -12.83 -22.45 -6.20
CA TYR A 112 -12.12 -22.13 -4.96
C TYR A 112 -13.04 -22.06 -3.76
N GLU A 113 -14.24 -21.52 -3.92
CA GLU A 113 -15.26 -21.49 -2.89
C GLU A 113 -15.70 -22.90 -2.51
N SER A 114 -15.92 -23.79 -3.49
CA SER A 114 -16.27 -25.21 -3.22
C SER A 114 -15.18 -26.00 -2.50
N LEU A 115 -13.95 -25.48 -2.52
CA LEU A 115 -12.76 -26.04 -1.87
C LEU A 115 -12.38 -25.27 -0.60
N GLU A 116 -13.20 -24.31 -0.17
CA GLU A 116 -12.96 -23.45 1.00
C GLU A 116 -11.66 -22.61 0.91
N GLN A 117 -11.14 -22.44 -0.30
CA GLN A 117 -9.91 -21.68 -0.58
C GLN A 117 -10.16 -20.17 -0.71
N VAL A 118 -11.40 -19.75 -0.88
CA VAL A 118 -11.83 -18.34 -0.80
C VAL A 118 -13.09 -18.26 0.06
N GLY A 119 -13.45 -17.07 0.53
CA GLY A 119 -14.64 -16.91 1.36
C GLY A 119 -15.94 -16.96 0.55
N GLU A 120 -17.03 -17.14 1.30
CA GLU A 120 -18.37 -17.33 0.76
C GLU A 120 -18.86 -16.10 -0.01
N ARG A 121 -19.71 -16.32 -1.03
CA ARG A 121 -20.35 -15.23 -1.80
C ARG A 121 -21.14 -14.28 -0.91
N ASP A 122 -21.82 -14.81 0.10
CA ASP A 122 -22.66 -13.98 0.96
C ASP A 122 -21.82 -12.96 1.70
N ALA A 123 -20.69 -13.36 2.30
CA ALA A 123 -19.74 -12.44 2.92
C ALA A 123 -19.16 -11.43 1.92
N LEU A 124 -18.73 -11.89 0.74
CA LEU A 124 -18.17 -11.01 -0.30
C LEU A 124 -19.18 -9.96 -0.76
N SER A 125 -20.46 -10.34 -0.87
CA SER A 125 -21.53 -9.47 -1.34
C SER A 125 -21.82 -8.28 -0.40
N GLN A 126 -21.40 -8.37 0.87
CA GLN A 126 -21.59 -7.33 1.87
C GLN A 126 -20.47 -6.28 1.91
N LEU A 127 -19.34 -6.51 1.20
CA LEU A 127 -18.25 -5.55 1.18
C LEU A 127 -18.64 -4.23 0.53
N ARG A 128 -17.90 -3.16 0.83
CA ARG A 128 -17.87 -1.96 -0.01
C ARG A 128 -16.60 -1.95 -0.85
N ALA A 129 -16.72 -1.68 -2.13
CA ALA A 129 -15.60 -1.64 -3.05
C ALA A 129 -15.38 -0.21 -3.55
N TYR A 130 -14.12 0.21 -3.55
CA TYR A 130 -13.65 1.42 -4.20
C TYR A 130 -12.64 1.02 -5.27
N VAL A 131 -12.95 1.31 -6.53
CA VAL A 131 -12.07 1.06 -7.67
C VAL A 131 -11.68 2.42 -8.25
N TRP A 132 -10.39 2.62 -8.46
CA TRP A 132 -9.88 3.84 -9.09
C TRP A 132 -8.87 3.51 -10.17
N HIS A 133 -8.91 4.27 -11.27
CA HIS A 133 -7.92 4.15 -12.35
C HIS A 133 -7.63 5.49 -13.02
N GLY A 134 -6.35 5.76 -13.28
CA GLY A 134 -5.92 6.89 -14.09
C GLY A 134 -6.23 6.67 -15.58
N ALA A 135 -6.80 7.64 -16.28
CA ALA A 135 -7.11 7.52 -17.70
C ALA A 135 -5.86 7.58 -18.59
N GLU A 136 -4.74 8.09 -18.08
CA GLU A 136 -3.44 8.18 -18.75
C GLU A 136 -2.46 7.09 -18.26
N ASP A 137 -2.95 6.06 -17.54
CA ASP A 137 -2.13 4.91 -17.10
C ASP A 137 -1.68 4.05 -18.29
N ASP A 138 -0.38 4.01 -18.55
CA ASP A 138 0.26 3.24 -19.62
C ASP A 138 0.92 1.94 -19.13
N THR A 139 0.87 1.67 -17.82
CA THR A 139 1.45 0.50 -17.18
C THR A 139 0.40 -0.59 -17.00
N VAL A 140 -0.77 -0.23 -16.43
CA VAL A 140 -1.95 -1.08 -16.36
C VAL A 140 -3.07 -0.39 -17.14
N SER A 141 -3.48 -1.01 -18.24
CA SER A 141 -4.53 -0.49 -19.12
C SER A 141 -5.80 -0.08 -18.33
N PRO A 142 -6.33 1.16 -18.51
CA PRO A 142 -7.52 1.63 -17.80
C PRO A 142 -8.79 0.81 -18.06
N GLU A 143 -8.82 0.09 -19.18
CA GLU A 143 -9.87 -0.89 -19.49
C GLU A 143 -9.91 -2.02 -18.45
N LEU A 144 -8.78 -2.38 -17.83
CA LEU A 144 -8.72 -3.38 -16.76
C LEU A 144 -9.37 -2.86 -15.47
N GLY A 145 -9.20 -1.58 -15.12
CA GLY A 145 -9.91 -0.97 -13.99
C GLY A 145 -11.42 -0.93 -14.21
N SER A 146 -11.84 -0.67 -15.45
CA SER A 146 -13.27 -0.72 -15.83
C SER A 146 -13.82 -2.15 -15.73
N LEU A 147 -13.04 -3.15 -16.16
CA LEU A 147 -13.41 -4.56 -16.07
C LEU A 147 -13.42 -5.08 -14.63
N LEU A 148 -12.50 -4.58 -13.79
CA LEU A 148 -12.51 -4.84 -12.35
C LEU A 148 -13.77 -4.27 -11.69
N ALA A 149 -14.19 -3.06 -12.04
CA ALA A 149 -15.44 -2.50 -11.54
C ALA A 149 -16.66 -3.35 -11.97
N GLU A 150 -16.69 -3.85 -13.21
CA GLU A 150 -17.71 -4.80 -13.65
C GLU A 150 -17.66 -6.10 -12.83
N GLN A 151 -16.47 -6.63 -12.56
CA GLN A 151 -16.30 -7.84 -11.73
C GLN A 151 -16.89 -7.65 -10.33
N TRP A 152 -16.54 -6.55 -9.64
CA TRP A 152 -17.09 -6.25 -8.32
C TRP A 152 -18.60 -6.01 -8.37
N GLN A 153 -19.12 -5.37 -9.42
CA GLN A 153 -20.56 -5.18 -9.59
C GLN A 153 -21.33 -6.51 -9.68
N ARG A 154 -20.72 -7.57 -10.25
CA ARG A 154 -21.33 -8.92 -10.30
C ARG A 154 -21.39 -9.61 -8.93
N TRP A 155 -20.51 -9.24 -8.00
CA TRP A 155 -20.37 -9.91 -6.70
C TRP A 155 -21.09 -9.21 -5.57
N LEU A 156 -21.22 -7.88 -5.64
CA LEU A 156 -21.86 -7.08 -4.59
C LEU A 156 -23.37 -7.24 -4.60
N ALA A 157 -23.98 -7.17 -3.41
CA ALA A 157 -25.43 -7.28 -3.26
C ALA A 157 -26.17 -6.07 -3.86
N SER A 158 -25.54 -4.89 -3.86
CA SER A 158 -26.07 -3.65 -4.41
C SER A 158 -24.99 -2.87 -5.18
N SER A 159 -25.40 -2.21 -6.27
CA SER A 159 -24.51 -1.29 -6.99
C SER A 159 -24.12 -0.05 -6.17
N GLU A 160 -24.85 0.26 -5.09
CA GLU A 160 -24.52 1.35 -4.15
C GLU A 160 -23.30 1.03 -3.27
N GLN A 161 -22.83 -0.22 -3.26
CA GLN A 161 -21.62 -0.64 -2.54
C GLN A 161 -20.34 -0.42 -3.35
N LEU A 162 -20.46 -0.12 -4.66
CA LEU A 162 -19.33 0.11 -5.55
C LEU A 162 -19.18 1.60 -5.88
N ARG A 163 -17.98 2.13 -5.70
CA ARG A 163 -17.57 3.41 -6.29
C ARG A 163 -16.44 3.16 -7.27
N PHE A 164 -16.68 3.47 -8.54
CA PHE A 164 -15.65 3.48 -9.57
C PHE A 164 -15.29 4.91 -9.94
N VAL A 165 -14.00 5.27 -9.84
CA VAL A 165 -13.47 6.58 -10.17
C VAL A 165 -12.47 6.46 -11.30
N ARG A 166 -12.67 7.24 -12.36
CA ARG A 166 -11.69 7.41 -13.44
C ARG A 166 -11.12 8.81 -13.38
N SER A 167 -9.82 8.94 -13.18
CA SER A 167 -9.13 10.23 -13.09
C SER A 167 -8.54 10.60 -14.46
N GLU A 168 -9.13 11.59 -15.13
CA GLU A 168 -8.88 11.91 -16.55
C GLU A 168 -7.43 12.30 -16.89
N HIS A 169 -6.67 12.79 -15.91
CA HIS A 169 -5.33 13.37 -16.13
C HIS A 169 -4.25 12.76 -15.23
N THR A 170 -4.45 11.49 -14.88
CA THR A 170 -3.56 10.77 -13.96
C THR A 170 -3.04 9.50 -14.61
N GLY A 171 -1.75 9.23 -14.42
CA GLY A 171 -1.05 8.02 -14.87
C GLY A 171 -1.06 6.90 -13.84
N HIS A 172 -0.07 6.01 -13.92
CA HIS A 172 0.05 4.84 -13.04
C HIS A 172 0.60 5.20 -11.66
N GLY A 173 -0.21 5.02 -10.61
CA GLY A 173 0.24 5.19 -9.23
C GLY A 173 -0.86 5.56 -8.25
N TRP A 174 -0.43 6.10 -7.11
CA TRP A 174 -1.27 6.55 -6.01
C TRP A 174 -1.36 8.07 -5.99
N PRO A 175 -2.45 8.69 -6.49
CA PRO A 175 -2.58 10.13 -6.49
C PRO A 175 -2.78 10.70 -5.09
N ILE A 176 -2.13 11.83 -4.82
CA ILE A 176 -2.20 12.52 -3.54
C ILE A 176 -2.53 13.99 -3.70
N LYS A 177 -3.16 14.52 -2.65
CA LYS A 177 -3.30 15.94 -2.45
C LYS A 177 -2.14 16.47 -1.64
N LEU A 178 -1.30 17.29 -2.27
CA LEU A 178 -0.20 17.95 -1.59
C LEU A 178 -0.74 19.00 -0.60
N PRO A 179 -0.30 18.99 0.68
CA PRO A 179 -0.59 20.09 1.59
C PRO A 179 -0.03 21.40 1.02
N LYS A 180 -0.79 22.50 1.13
CA LYS A 180 -0.40 23.83 0.63
C LYS A 180 0.95 24.35 1.17
N GLN A 181 1.46 23.75 2.25
CA GLN A 181 2.72 24.10 2.91
C GLN A 181 3.73 22.94 2.97
N ALA A 182 3.46 21.80 2.32
CA ALA A 182 4.38 20.66 2.40
C ALA A 182 5.73 20.99 1.74
N SER A 183 6.80 20.77 2.50
CA SER A 183 8.18 20.77 2.05
C SER A 183 8.61 19.43 1.48
N ALA A 184 7.68 18.58 1.04
CA ALA A 184 8.04 17.41 0.25
C ALA A 184 8.78 17.95 -0.97
N SER A 185 10.05 17.59 -1.13
CA SER A 185 10.79 18.02 -2.31
C SER A 185 10.01 17.53 -3.54
N PRO A 186 9.77 18.35 -4.57
CA PRO A 186 9.21 17.89 -5.84
C PRO A 186 9.96 16.69 -6.45
N GLN A 187 11.14 16.34 -5.92
CA GLN A 187 11.97 15.21 -6.31
C GLN A 187 11.55 13.87 -5.66
N THR A 188 10.75 13.88 -4.58
CA THR A 188 10.33 12.63 -3.88
C THR A 188 9.00 12.09 -4.38
N LEU A 189 8.19 12.90 -5.08
CA LEU A 189 6.87 12.52 -5.58
C LEU A 189 6.89 12.37 -7.10
N GLY A 190 6.04 11.49 -7.62
CA GLY A 190 5.87 11.27 -9.05
C GLY A 190 5.05 12.38 -9.72
N ASP A 191 5.34 12.64 -11.00
CA ASP A 191 4.49 13.48 -11.84
C ASP A 191 3.10 12.84 -11.99
N CYS A 192 2.06 13.67 -12.02
CA CYS A 192 0.68 13.17 -12.05
C CYS A 192 0.37 12.31 -13.28
N ARG A 193 0.91 12.64 -14.46
CA ARG A 193 0.59 11.98 -15.73
C ARG A 193 1.62 10.94 -16.13
N GLN A 194 2.89 11.32 -16.12
CA GLN A 194 3.97 10.47 -16.59
C GLN A 194 4.36 9.42 -15.56
N GLY A 195 3.85 9.55 -14.33
CA GLY A 195 4.45 8.89 -13.19
C GLY A 195 5.85 9.44 -12.91
N GLY A 196 6.53 8.79 -11.98
CA GLY A 196 7.92 9.08 -11.64
C GLY A 196 8.40 8.00 -10.69
N ASP A 197 9.66 8.08 -10.28
CA ASP A 197 10.35 7.01 -9.54
C ASP A 197 9.59 6.52 -8.30
N SER A 198 8.74 7.34 -7.68
CA SER A 198 7.98 6.95 -6.48
C SER A 198 6.57 6.42 -6.70
N HIS A 199 5.95 6.64 -7.88
CA HIS A 199 4.54 6.34 -8.15
C HIS A 199 3.52 6.90 -7.12
N VAL A 200 3.94 7.80 -6.23
CA VAL A 200 3.06 8.60 -5.36
C VAL A 200 2.88 9.94 -6.04
N LEU A 201 1.72 10.15 -6.65
CA LEU A 201 1.53 11.14 -7.72
C LEU A 201 1.00 12.47 -7.19
N ALA A 202 1.69 13.57 -7.48
CA ALA A 202 1.28 14.91 -7.06
C ALA A 202 0.13 15.47 -7.93
N CYS A 203 -1.09 14.97 -7.74
CA CYS A 203 -2.25 15.24 -8.60
C CYS A 203 -3.27 16.26 -8.04
N ASP A 204 -3.08 16.75 -6.80
CA ASP A 204 -4.11 17.52 -6.05
C ASP A 204 -5.42 16.73 -5.84
N GLU A 205 -5.32 15.40 -5.83
CA GLU A 205 -6.44 14.46 -5.67
C GLU A 205 -6.29 13.69 -4.35
N ASP A 206 -7.25 13.82 -3.44
CA ASP A 206 -7.23 13.18 -2.12
C ASP A 206 -7.86 11.77 -2.19
N VAL A 207 -7.25 10.87 -2.96
CA VAL A 207 -7.82 9.53 -3.19
C VAL A 207 -7.97 8.74 -1.89
N ALA A 208 -7.05 8.90 -0.94
CA ALA A 208 -7.11 8.24 0.35
C ALA A 208 -8.33 8.71 1.16
N GLY A 209 -8.55 10.01 1.24
CA GLY A 209 -9.71 10.58 1.92
C GLY A 209 -11.02 10.19 1.24
N ASP A 210 -11.10 10.30 -0.08
CA ASP A 210 -12.27 9.92 -0.87
C ASP A 210 -12.61 8.44 -0.72
N MET A 211 -11.59 7.57 -0.78
CA MET A 211 -11.72 6.14 -0.66
C MET A 211 -12.12 5.73 0.76
N LEU A 212 -11.41 6.17 1.80
CA LEU A 212 -11.71 5.72 3.17
C LEU A 212 -13.05 6.26 3.67
N SER A 213 -13.42 7.49 3.29
CA SER A 213 -14.77 8.03 3.57
C SER A 213 -15.85 7.24 2.81
N TRP A 214 -15.53 6.72 1.62
CA TRP A 214 -16.41 5.79 0.93
C TRP A 214 -16.46 4.44 1.64
N LEU A 215 -15.36 3.84 2.07
CA LEU A 215 -15.39 2.53 2.72
C LEU A 215 -16.07 2.60 4.10
N TYR A 216 -16.04 3.75 4.77
CA TYR A 216 -16.53 3.95 6.12
C TYR A 216 -17.43 5.21 6.23
N PRO A 217 -18.69 5.13 5.78
CA PRO A 217 -19.57 6.29 5.60
C PRO A 217 -20.13 6.84 6.91
N GLU A 218 -20.24 5.99 7.92
CA GLU A 218 -20.81 6.26 9.25
C GLU A 218 -19.71 6.55 10.28
N ARG A 219 -18.45 6.65 9.83
CA ARG A 219 -17.33 6.88 10.72
C ARG A 219 -17.27 8.36 11.11
N GLU A 220 -17.51 8.61 12.38
CA GLU A 220 -17.39 9.93 12.97
C GLU A 220 -15.91 10.34 13.12
N ALA A 221 -15.67 11.65 13.11
CA ALA A 221 -14.35 12.19 13.39
C ALA A 221 -14.00 11.99 14.88
N ASN A 222 -12.80 11.47 15.13
CA ASN A 222 -12.20 11.32 16.45
C ASN A 222 -10.70 11.63 16.34
N ALA A 223 -10.41 12.89 16.02
CA ALA A 223 -9.07 13.33 15.68
C ALA A 223 -8.09 13.12 16.85
N SER A 224 -6.96 12.49 16.55
CA SER A 224 -5.84 12.30 17.45
C SER A 224 -4.53 12.34 16.67
N GLU A 225 -3.44 12.70 17.34
CA GLU A 225 -2.12 12.52 16.75
C GLU A 225 -1.80 11.03 16.63
N GLY A 226 -0.73 10.67 15.93
CA GLY A 226 -0.31 9.29 15.79
C GLY A 226 1.13 9.19 15.32
N GLU A 227 1.70 8.00 15.51
CA GLU A 227 3.09 7.73 15.19
C GLU A 227 3.19 6.64 14.11
N VAL A 228 4.16 6.83 13.20
CA VAL A 228 4.62 5.76 12.31
C VAL A 228 5.76 5.03 12.99
N ILE A 229 5.57 3.76 13.31
CA ILE A 229 6.61 2.88 13.85
C ILE A 229 7.04 1.86 12.79
N ALA A 230 8.32 1.49 12.81
CA ALA A 230 8.82 0.33 12.07
C ALA A 230 8.70 -0.92 12.94
N PHE A 231 8.41 -2.08 12.34
CA PHE A 231 8.40 -3.37 13.02
C PHE A 231 9.16 -4.44 12.24
N ASP A 232 9.66 -5.44 12.96
CA ASP A 232 10.30 -6.63 12.41
C ASP A 232 9.25 -7.51 11.73
N GLN A 233 9.26 -7.48 10.39
CA GLN A 233 8.37 -8.27 9.55
C GLN A 233 8.88 -9.70 9.36
N SER A 234 10.12 -10.00 9.74
CA SER A 234 10.73 -11.33 9.55
C SER A 234 10.06 -12.42 10.39
N GLU A 235 9.29 -12.07 11.43
CA GLU A 235 8.40 -13.00 12.15
C GLU A 235 7.37 -13.65 11.19
N PHE A 236 6.98 -12.93 10.13
CA PHE A 236 6.05 -13.37 9.10
C PHE A 236 6.75 -13.74 7.79
N ALA A 237 8.07 -14.00 7.83
CA ALA A 237 8.91 -14.17 6.65
C ALA A 237 8.37 -15.26 5.71
N VAL A 238 8.10 -14.83 4.48
CA VAL A 238 7.82 -15.69 3.34
C VAL A 238 8.49 -15.10 2.11
N LYS A 239 8.56 -15.89 1.02
CA LYS A 239 9.22 -15.45 -0.21
C LYS A 239 8.64 -14.12 -0.73
N GLY A 240 9.50 -13.13 -0.89
CA GLY A 240 9.16 -11.82 -1.45
C GLY A 240 8.61 -10.80 -0.44
N LEU A 241 8.68 -11.07 0.86
CA LEU A 241 8.50 -10.06 1.91
C LEU A 241 9.84 -9.53 2.39
N ALA A 242 9.93 -8.22 2.65
CA ALA A 242 11.09 -7.60 3.27
C ALA A 242 11.16 -7.91 4.78
N ASP A 243 12.27 -7.55 5.42
CA ASP A 243 12.47 -7.77 6.86
C ASP A 243 11.80 -6.70 7.74
N VAL A 244 11.44 -5.53 7.19
CA VAL A 244 10.87 -4.42 7.95
C VAL A 244 9.54 -3.97 7.35
N GLY A 245 8.52 -3.85 8.20
CA GLY A 245 7.23 -3.26 7.88
C GLY A 245 6.99 -1.97 8.67
N TYR A 246 5.91 -1.25 8.34
CA TYR A 246 5.54 -0.02 9.06
C TYR A 246 4.10 -0.07 9.53
N LEU A 247 3.82 0.65 10.62
CA LEU A 247 2.51 0.73 11.23
C LEU A 247 2.26 2.16 11.67
N PHE A 248 1.11 2.73 11.32
CA PHE A 248 0.64 4.00 11.85
C PHE A 248 -0.41 3.74 12.91
N ILE A 249 -0.18 4.26 14.13
CA ILE A 249 -1.08 4.10 15.28
C ILE A 249 -1.51 5.50 15.76
N PRO A 250 -2.80 5.86 15.61
CA PRO A 250 -3.35 7.01 16.31
C PRO A 250 -3.34 6.79 17.83
N GLU A 251 -3.11 7.84 18.62
CA GLU A 251 -3.06 7.77 20.09
C GLU A 251 -4.34 7.14 20.68
N VAL A 252 -5.51 7.44 20.11
CA VAL A 252 -6.79 6.86 20.55
C VAL A 252 -6.86 5.34 20.37
N CYS A 253 -6.03 4.77 19.51
CA CYS A 253 -6.00 3.35 19.20
C CYS A 253 -5.08 2.55 20.13
N GLU A 254 -4.27 3.21 20.97
CA GLU A 254 -3.47 2.52 22.00
C GLU A 254 -4.35 1.83 23.05
N ALA A 255 -5.59 2.30 23.23
CA ALA A 255 -6.60 1.67 24.08
C ALA A 255 -7.24 0.42 23.46
N GLY A 256 -6.94 0.11 22.19
CA GLY A 256 -7.54 -0.98 21.42
C GLY A 256 -8.92 -0.65 20.85
N GLY A 257 -9.51 -1.61 20.12
CA GLY A 257 -10.84 -1.47 19.51
C GLY A 257 -10.89 -0.66 18.22
N CYS A 258 -9.77 -0.11 17.75
CA CYS A 258 -9.69 0.53 16.43
C CYS A 258 -9.68 -0.51 15.30
N PRO A 259 -10.34 -0.23 14.16
CA PRO A 259 -10.20 -1.04 12.95
C PRO A 259 -8.80 -0.85 12.33
N VAL A 260 -8.42 -1.79 11.46
CA VAL A 260 -7.13 -1.78 10.74
C VAL A 260 -7.39 -1.60 9.25
N THR A 261 -6.63 -0.72 8.59
CA THR A 261 -6.46 -0.71 7.14
C THR A 261 -5.11 -1.32 6.78
N ILE A 262 -5.11 -2.39 5.99
CA ILE A 262 -3.88 -2.90 5.35
C ILE A 262 -3.65 -2.09 4.07
N ALA A 263 -2.52 -1.40 3.98
CA ALA A 263 -2.16 -0.55 2.85
C ALA A 263 -0.97 -1.14 2.07
N LEU A 264 -1.25 -1.60 0.86
CA LEU A 264 -0.31 -2.35 0.03
C LEU A 264 0.24 -1.48 -1.10
N HIS A 265 1.55 -1.22 -1.06
CA HIS A 265 2.26 -0.45 -2.08
C HIS A 265 2.31 -1.19 -3.44
N GLY A 266 2.62 -0.47 -4.52
CA GLY A 266 2.84 -1.04 -5.85
C GLY A 266 4.25 -1.59 -6.06
N CYS A 267 4.51 -2.17 -7.24
CA CYS A 267 5.87 -2.48 -7.68
C CYS A 267 6.74 -1.21 -7.62
N GLN A 268 8.01 -1.33 -7.25
CA GLN A 268 8.96 -0.23 -7.13
C GLN A 268 8.54 0.86 -6.12
N MET A 269 7.63 0.55 -5.19
CA MET A 269 7.19 1.48 -4.15
C MET A 269 7.54 1.02 -2.72
N SER A 270 8.38 -0.01 -2.58
CA SER A 270 8.86 -0.42 -1.26
C SER A 270 9.81 0.62 -0.67
N VAL A 271 10.03 0.54 0.64
CA VAL A 271 10.92 1.47 1.33
C VAL A 271 12.37 1.43 0.83
N ASP A 272 12.83 0.28 0.33
CA ASP A 272 14.16 0.15 -0.28
C ASP A 272 14.30 0.95 -1.58
N VAL A 273 13.18 1.24 -2.26
CA VAL A 273 13.17 1.93 -3.55
C VAL A 273 12.85 3.42 -3.38
N ILE A 274 11.84 3.76 -2.57
CA ILE A 274 11.29 5.13 -2.50
C ILE A 274 11.33 5.73 -1.10
N GLY A 275 12.02 5.08 -0.16
CA GLY A 275 11.97 5.43 1.26
C GLY A 275 10.55 5.29 1.83
N ASP A 276 10.26 6.01 2.91
CA ASP A 276 8.94 5.98 3.54
C ASP A 276 7.88 6.84 2.81
N THR A 277 8.08 7.19 1.54
CA THR A 277 7.22 8.09 0.78
C THR A 277 5.76 7.63 0.74
N PHE A 278 5.50 6.35 0.42
CA PHE A 278 4.14 5.82 0.43
C PHE A 278 3.53 5.80 1.84
N VAL A 279 4.33 5.41 2.84
CA VAL A 279 3.93 5.33 4.25
C VAL A 279 3.54 6.72 4.77
N ARG A 280 4.32 7.76 4.48
CA ARG A 280 4.09 9.11 5.01
C ARG A 280 3.16 9.98 4.17
N HIS A 281 3.14 9.79 2.85
CA HIS A 281 2.50 10.74 1.94
C HIS A 281 1.29 10.20 1.20
N SER A 282 0.91 8.93 1.36
CA SER A 282 -0.33 8.37 0.77
C SER A 282 -1.61 9.10 1.17
N GLY A 283 -1.60 9.86 2.27
CA GLY A 283 -2.77 10.54 2.84
C GLY A 283 -3.60 9.66 3.77
N LEU A 284 -3.30 8.36 3.84
CA LEU A 284 -3.96 7.38 4.71
C LEU A 284 -3.79 7.73 6.19
N ASN A 285 -2.56 8.04 6.64
CA ASN A 285 -2.29 8.40 8.04
C ASN A 285 -3.11 9.60 8.51
N ARG A 286 -3.28 10.61 7.66
CA ARG A 286 -4.08 11.80 7.99
C ARG A 286 -5.53 11.40 8.22
N TRP A 287 -6.12 10.63 7.31
CA TRP A 287 -7.50 10.18 7.49
C TRP A 287 -7.64 9.28 8.72
N ALA A 288 -6.68 8.39 8.94
CA ALA A 288 -6.63 7.49 10.09
C ALA A 288 -6.54 8.22 11.44
N ALA A 289 -5.70 9.26 11.52
CA ALA A 289 -5.60 10.17 12.66
C ALA A 289 -6.93 10.86 12.96
N ASP A 290 -7.62 11.33 11.91
CA ASP A 290 -8.89 12.05 12.02
C ASP A 290 -10.07 11.16 12.46
N HIS A 291 -9.97 9.83 12.33
CA HIS A 291 -11.10 8.89 12.49
C HIS A 291 -10.82 7.68 13.41
N GLY A 292 -9.64 7.62 14.05
CA GLY A 292 -9.26 6.50 14.92
C GLY A 292 -9.16 5.17 14.19
N GLN A 293 -8.21 5.06 13.25
CA GLN A 293 -7.94 3.82 12.51
C GLN A 293 -6.44 3.53 12.46
N VAL A 294 -6.06 2.27 12.67
CA VAL A 294 -4.67 1.82 12.51
C VAL A 294 -4.39 1.56 11.04
N VAL A 295 -3.19 1.91 10.54
CA VAL A 295 -2.78 1.59 9.16
C VAL A 295 -1.54 0.73 9.17
N LEU A 296 -1.66 -0.51 8.69
CA LEU A 296 -0.56 -1.45 8.51
C LEU A 296 0.02 -1.28 7.10
N TYR A 297 1.33 -1.15 6.99
CA TYR A 297 2.10 -1.02 5.74
C TYR A 297 3.14 -2.13 5.60
N PRO A 298 2.71 -3.36 5.23
CA PRO A 298 3.63 -4.45 4.95
C PRO A 298 4.53 -4.09 3.75
N GLN A 299 5.73 -4.65 3.71
CA GLN A 299 6.71 -4.38 2.65
C GLN A 299 7.03 -5.66 1.87
N ALA A 300 6.92 -5.58 0.55
CA ALA A 300 7.45 -6.59 -0.36
C ALA A 300 8.91 -6.25 -0.72
N GLU A 301 9.70 -7.27 -1.08
CA GLU A 301 11.09 -7.11 -1.51
C GLU A 301 11.32 -7.58 -2.95
N SER A 302 12.37 -7.05 -3.57
CA SER A 302 12.82 -7.50 -4.89
C SER A 302 13.51 -8.86 -4.83
N SER A 303 13.38 -9.65 -5.89
CA SER A 303 14.08 -10.93 -6.05
C SER A 303 14.38 -11.21 -7.52
N MET A 304 15.16 -12.24 -7.81
CA MET A 304 15.42 -12.63 -9.22
C MET A 304 14.15 -12.94 -10.02
N ALA A 305 13.14 -13.51 -9.39
CA ALA A 305 11.86 -13.84 -10.03
C ALA A 305 10.89 -12.64 -10.08
N ASN A 306 11.13 -11.63 -9.25
CA ASN A 306 10.32 -10.42 -9.11
C ASN A 306 11.25 -9.22 -8.84
N PRO A 307 11.97 -8.72 -9.86
CA PRO A 307 12.98 -7.69 -9.67
C PRO A 307 12.39 -6.33 -9.29
N GLN A 308 11.07 -6.15 -9.46
CA GLN A 308 10.38 -4.91 -9.16
C GLN A 308 9.78 -4.87 -7.75
N GLY A 309 9.97 -5.90 -6.93
CA GLY A 309 9.43 -5.93 -5.55
C GLY A 309 7.90 -5.84 -5.49
N CYS A 310 7.22 -6.42 -6.48
CA CYS A 310 5.76 -6.50 -6.50
C CYS A 310 5.22 -7.49 -5.45
N TRP A 311 3.96 -7.33 -5.08
CA TRP A 311 3.20 -8.40 -4.39
C TRP A 311 2.97 -9.61 -5.31
N ASP A 312 2.76 -10.79 -4.75
CA ASP A 312 2.52 -12.00 -5.55
C ASP A 312 1.10 -12.03 -6.12
N TRP A 313 0.97 -11.55 -7.35
CA TRP A 313 -0.26 -11.56 -8.14
C TRP A 313 -0.18 -12.43 -9.40
N TRP A 314 0.92 -13.19 -9.57
CA TRP A 314 1.09 -14.14 -10.67
C TRP A 314 1.73 -15.47 -10.27
N GLY A 315 1.81 -15.78 -8.97
CA GLY A 315 2.27 -17.05 -8.44
C GLY A 315 3.78 -17.20 -8.31
N PHE A 316 4.56 -16.12 -8.28
CA PHE A 316 6.03 -16.22 -8.22
C PHE A 316 6.53 -16.68 -6.85
N ALA A 317 5.80 -16.41 -5.77
CA ALA A 317 6.18 -16.81 -4.43
C ALA A 317 5.85 -18.28 -4.16
N GLU A 318 4.97 -18.87 -4.97
CA GLU A 318 4.52 -20.24 -4.81
C GLU A 318 5.55 -21.29 -5.26
N SER A 319 5.31 -22.53 -4.82
CA SER A 319 6.16 -23.67 -5.15
C SER A 319 6.18 -23.93 -6.67
N THR A 320 7.36 -24.12 -7.24
CA THR A 320 7.53 -24.51 -8.65
C THR A 320 6.93 -25.88 -8.99
N TRP A 321 6.61 -26.69 -7.98
CA TRP A 321 5.94 -27.99 -8.14
C TRP A 321 4.41 -27.86 -8.17
N GLN A 322 3.89 -26.67 -7.87
CA GLN A 322 2.46 -26.39 -7.91
C GLN A 322 2.09 -25.94 -9.33
N LEU A 323 1.45 -26.84 -10.08
CA LEU A 323 1.06 -26.57 -11.49
C LEU A 323 0.06 -25.41 -11.62
N ASN A 324 -0.74 -25.17 -10.60
CA ASN A 324 -1.69 -24.05 -10.52
C ASN A 324 -1.40 -23.28 -9.22
N PRO A 325 -0.60 -22.21 -9.27
CA PRO A 325 -0.29 -21.40 -8.09
C PRO A 325 -1.56 -20.89 -7.40
N LEU A 326 -1.60 -21.01 -6.07
CA LEU A 326 -2.75 -20.60 -5.23
C LEU A 326 -2.53 -19.24 -4.52
N HIS A 327 -1.60 -18.43 -5.03
CA HIS A 327 -1.29 -17.08 -4.56
C HIS A 327 -2.50 -16.16 -4.32
N ASP A 328 -3.59 -16.38 -5.07
CA ASP A 328 -4.84 -15.61 -5.07
C ASP A 328 -5.93 -16.18 -4.14
N THR A 329 -5.56 -17.14 -3.27
CA THR A 329 -6.47 -17.83 -2.34
C THR A 329 -5.95 -17.80 -0.89
N ARG A 330 -6.71 -18.41 0.04
CA ARG A 330 -6.30 -18.66 1.43
C ARG A 330 -5.02 -19.49 1.56
N ASP A 331 -4.66 -20.22 0.50
CA ASP A 331 -3.43 -21.01 0.44
C ASP A 331 -2.22 -20.23 -0.10
N GLY A 332 -2.41 -18.96 -0.49
CA GLY A 332 -1.37 -18.09 -1.01
C GLY A 332 -0.31 -17.78 0.05
N THR A 333 0.95 -17.86 -0.35
CA THR A 333 2.10 -17.72 0.54
C THR A 333 2.18 -16.32 1.15
N GLN A 334 2.16 -15.26 0.32
CA GLN A 334 2.13 -13.88 0.82
C GLN A 334 0.79 -13.52 1.46
N ALA A 335 -0.32 -14.03 0.90
CA ALA A 335 -1.66 -13.74 1.39
C ALA A 335 -1.84 -14.18 2.86
N ARG A 336 -1.38 -15.39 3.22
CA ARG A 336 -1.40 -15.86 4.61
C ARG A 336 -0.53 -15.02 5.55
N ALA A 337 0.65 -14.60 5.10
CA ALA A 337 1.54 -13.79 5.93
C ALA A 337 0.91 -12.42 6.26
N LEU A 338 0.25 -11.79 5.28
CA LEU A 338 -0.47 -10.53 5.47
C LEU A 338 -1.66 -10.68 6.44
N MET A 339 -2.41 -11.79 6.33
CA MET A 339 -3.51 -12.06 7.26
C MET A 339 -3.01 -12.38 8.67
N ALA A 340 -1.86 -13.05 8.80
CA ALA A 340 -1.23 -13.30 10.10
C ALA A 340 -0.80 -11.99 10.80
N MET A 341 -0.32 -10.99 10.05
CA MET A 341 -0.03 -9.66 10.62
C MET A 341 -1.31 -8.97 11.11
N LEU A 342 -2.40 -9.04 10.35
CA LEU A 342 -3.70 -8.50 10.77
C LEU A 342 -4.21 -9.20 12.04
N GLU A 343 -4.13 -10.53 12.08
CA GLU A 343 -4.52 -11.34 13.24
C GLU A 343 -3.68 -10.99 14.48
N HIS A 344 -2.37 -10.77 14.30
CA HIS A 344 -1.51 -10.35 15.39
C HIS A 344 -1.94 -9.00 15.98
N LEU A 345 -2.22 -8.00 15.16
CA LEU A 345 -2.72 -6.69 15.60
C LEU A 345 -4.05 -6.79 16.36
N GLN A 346 -4.90 -7.74 15.98
CA GLN A 346 -6.20 -8.00 16.59
C GLN A 346 -6.12 -8.86 17.87
N SER A 347 -4.96 -9.43 18.19
CA SER A 347 -4.76 -10.19 19.41
C SER A 347 -4.58 -9.29 20.64
N THR A 348 -4.77 -9.86 21.83
CA THR A 348 -4.60 -9.13 23.10
C THR A 348 -3.10 -8.92 23.40
N PRO A 349 -2.69 -7.70 23.85
CA PRO A 349 -1.30 -7.38 24.21
C PRO A 349 -0.63 -8.30 25.22
#